data_AF-A0A2X2YB30-F1
#
_entry.id   AF-A0A2X2YB30-F1
#
_cell.length_a   1.000
_cell.length_b   1.000
_cell.length_c   1.000
_cell.angle_alpha   90.00
_cell.angle_beta   90.00
_cell.angle_gamma   90.00
#
_symmetry.space_group_name_H-M   'P 1'
#
loop_
_entity.id
_entity.type
_entity.pdbx_description
1 polymer ?
#
loop_
_entity_poly.entity_id
_entity_poly.type
_entity_poly.pdbx_seq_one_letter_code
_entity_poly.pdbx_strand_id
1 'polypeptide(L)'
;MKLDKHAKENGKYTIRSVYFDNLNDTSLFEKISGINHREKFRIRFYNGDSSFILLEKKTKDNGLTAKQNTILTKNECIQILRGNIDWLNCRDEILLNELYVKMKNRLYRPKTIVDYMREAYTYSVGNVRVTFDSSIRSGLFSTHIFNKNLPTVEVLDRNTLILEVKFDEFIPDIIADIIQTGERQAKSVSKYALSRTFG
;
A
#
# COMPACT_ATOMS: atom_id res chain seq x y z
N MET A 1 0.19 -18.17 16.70
CA MET A 1 0.33 -17.44 15.41
C MET A 1 1.80 -17.47 14.98
N LYS A 2 2.11 -17.32 13.69
CA LYS A 2 3.48 -17.22 13.15
C LYS A 2 3.77 -15.81 12.66
N LEU A 3 5.02 -15.37 12.70
CA LEU A 3 5.43 -14.07 12.13
C LEU A 3 5.41 -14.10 10.59
N ASP A 4 5.13 -12.95 9.99
CA ASP A 4 5.21 -12.76 8.53
C ASP A 4 6.65 -12.91 8.02
N LYS A 5 6.80 -13.43 6.79
CA LYS A 5 8.10 -13.73 6.17
C LYS A 5 9.07 -12.54 6.00
N HIS A 6 8.56 -11.31 6.06
CA HIS A 6 9.38 -10.10 5.95
C HIS A 6 9.76 -9.50 7.32
N ALA A 7 9.27 -10.09 8.41
CA ALA A 7 9.60 -9.66 9.76
C ALA A 7 11.09 -9.84 10.05
N LYS A 8 11.69 -8.82 10.67
CA LYS A 8 13.03 -8.93 11.26
C LYS A 8 12.94 -9.65 12.62
N GLU A 9 14.08 -9.80 13.30
CA GLU A 9 14.19 -10.43 14.63
C GLU A 9 13.21 -9.87 15.66
N ASN A 10 12.88 -8.57 15.57
CA ASN A 10 11.93 -7.90 16.46
C ASN A 10 10.46 -8.03 16.02
N GLY A 11 10.14 -8.87 15.04
CA GLY A 11 8.78 -9.08 14.52
C GLY A 11 8.27 -7.97 13.59
N LYS A 12 9.07 -6.91 13.36
CA LYS A 12 8.65 -5.71 12.64
C LYS A 12 9.47 -5.49 11.38
N TYR A 13 8.90 -4.75 10.44
CA TYR A 13 9.57 -4.33 9.21
C TYR A 13 9.02 -3.00 8.70
N THR A 14 9.83 -2.28 7.92
CA THR A 14 9.38 -1.02 7.32
C THR A 14 8.86 -1.28 5.91
N ILE A 15 7.78 -0.58 5.56
CA ILE A 15 7.26 -0.53 4.20
C ILE A 15 7.39 0.90 3.71
N ARG A 16 7.93 1.05 2.50
CA ARG A 16 7.84 2.29 1.74
C ARG A 16 7.05 2.05 0.47
N SER A 17 6.08 2.90 0.18
CA SER A 17 5.31 2.87 -1.06
C SER A 17 5.22 4.25 -1.68
N VAL A 18 5.31 4.35 -3.00
CA VAL A 18 4.87 5.53 -3.75
C VAL A 18 3.57 5.21 -4.45
N TYR A 19 2.54 6.04 -4.22
CA TYR A 19 1.23 5.89 -4.85
C TYR A 19 1.14 6.69 -6.13
N PHE A 20 0.36 6.20 -7.08
CA PHE A 20 0.06 6.89 -8.32
C PHE A 20 -1.39 7.39 -8.33
N ASP A 21 -1.60 8.55 -8.92
CA ASP A 21 -2.92 9.09 -9.23
C ASP A 21 -2.83 10.02 -10.43
N ASN A 22 -3.96 10.40 -11.00
CA ASN A 22 -4.01 11.38 -12.07
C ASN A 22 -4.04 12.83 -11.54
N LEU A 23 -4.08 13.80 -12.45
CA LEU A 23 -4.16 15.22 -12.11
C LEU A 23 -5.42 15.57 -11.31
N ASN A 24 -6.51 14.84 -11.52
CA ASN A 24 -7.78 15.06 -10.85
C ASN A 24 -7.89 14.32 -9.51
N ASP A 25 -6.80 13.68 -9.04
CA ASP A 25 -6.77 12.87 -7.82
C ASP A 25 -7.94 11.86 -7.75
N THR A 26 -8.28 11.26 -8.89
CA THR A 26 -9.45 10.39 -9.04
C THR A 26 -9.43 9.24 -8.04
N SER A 27 -8.28 8.59 -7.83
CA SER A 27 -8.17 7.45 -6.91
C SER A 27 -8.39 7.88 -5.45
N LEU A 28 -7.97 9.10 -5.10
CA LEU A 28 -8.25 9.70 -3.78
C LEU A 28 -9.75 10.00 -3.62
N PHE A 29 -10.34 10.74 -4.57
CA PHE A 29 -11.74 11.15 -4.51
C PHE A 29 -12.69 9.95 -4.52
N GLU A 30 -12.45 8.95 -5.34
CA GLU A 30 -13.23 7.70 -5.36
C GLU A 30 -13.20 7.01 -3.99
N LYS A 31 -12.04 6.99 -3.32
CA LYS A 31 -11.91 6.36 -2.00
C LYS A 31 -12.64 7.14 -0.90
N ILE A 32 -12.58 8.47 -0.93
CA ILE A 32 -13.23 9.34 0.06
C ILE A 32 -14.75 9.33 -0.14
N SER A 33 -15.19 9.41 -1.40
CA SER A 33 -16.61 9.41 -1.78
C SER A 33 -17.27 8.02 -1.75
N GLY A 34 -16.50 6.98 -1.40
CA GLY A 34 -17.02 5.62 -1.28
C GLY A 34 -17.36 4.93 -2.61
N ILE A 35 -16.92 5.47 -3.75
CA ILE A 35 -17.20 4.93 -5.09
C ILE A 35 -16.79 3.48 -5.18
N ASN A 36 -17.72 2.62 -5.58
CA ASN A 36 -17.59 1.19 -5.44
C ASN A 36 -16.51 0.58 -6.35
N HIS A 37 -16.53 0.93 -7.64
CA HIS A 37 -15.51 0.51 -8.61
C HIS A 37 -14.35 1.51 -8.60
N ARG A 38 -13.25 1.13 -7.94
CA ARG A 38 -12.08 2.00 -7.78
C ARG A 38 -10.80 1.20 -7.75
N GLU A 39 -9.70 1.82 -8.17
CA GLU A 39 -8.39 1.19 -8.21
C GLU A 39 -7.32 2.11 -7.66
N LYS A 40 -6.18 1.53 -7.24
CA LYS A 40 -4.96 2.29 -6.98
C LYS A 40 -3.74 1.52 -7.38
N PHE A 41 -2.77 2.24 -7.92
CA PHE A 41 -1.44 1.74 -8.21
C PHE A 41 -0.45 2.22 -7.15
N ARG A 42 0.53 1.38 -6.83
CA ARG A 42 1.69 1.76 -6.04
C ARG A 42 2.92 0.96 -6.43
N ILE A 43 4.10 1.55 -6.25
CA ILE A 43 5.34 0.80 -6.19
C ILE A 43 5.75 0.69 -4.72
N ARG A 44 6.14 -0.51 -4.28
CA ARG A 44 6.45 -0.82 -2.88
C ARG A 44 7.72 -1.64 -2.75
N PHE A 45 8.46 -1.41 -1.67
CA PHE A 45 9.53 -2.30 -1.19
C PHE A 45 9.61 -2.29 0.34
N TYR A 46 10.46 -3.14 0.89
CA TYR A 46 10.56 -3.39 2.33
C TYR A 46 11.94 -3.02 2.86
N ASN A 47 12.02 -2.61 4.12
CA ASN A 47 13.28 -2.51 4.89
C ASN A 47 14.38 -1.62 4.28
N GLY A 48 14.02 -0.69 3.39
CA GLY A 48 15.04 0.10 2.68
C GLY A 48 15.77 -0.69 1.57
N ASP A 49 15.37 -1.93 1.31
CA ASP A 49 16.01 -2.85 0.38
C ASP A 49 15.33 -2.80 -0.99
N SER A 50 16.10 -2.42 -2.02
CA SER A 50 15.66 -2.33 -3.41
C SER A 50 15.88 -3.61 -4.22
N SER A 51 16.31 -4.71 -3.60
CA SER A 51 16.45 -6.02 -4.24
C SER A 51 15.09 -6.61 -4.66
N PHE A 52 14.02 -6.24 -3.96
CA PHE A 52 12.67 -6.73 -4.20
C PHE A 52 11.66 -5.57 -4.22
N ILE A 53 11.37 -5.08 -5.42
CA ILE A 53 10.43 -3.98 -5.67
C ILE A 53 9.21 -4.54 -6.38
N LEU A 54 8.03 -4.22 -5.87
CA LEU A 54 6.76 -4.62 -6.46
C LEU A 54 6.00 -3.41 -6.99
N LEU A 55 5.62 -3.45 -8.27
CA LEU A 55 4.47 -2.70 -8.76
C LEU A 55 3.21 -3.46 -8.35
N GLU A 56 2.24 -2.77 -7.78
CA GLU A 56 1.01 -3.36 -7.30
C GLU A 56 -0.20 -2.53 -7.75
N LYS A 57 -1.24 -3.22 -8.17
CA LYS A 57 -2.58 -2.66 -8.36
C LYS A 57 -3.54 -3.32 -7.38
N LYS A 58 -4.33 -2.50 -6.70
CA LYS A 58 -5.48 -2.97 -5.89
C LYS A 58 -6.75 -2.41 -6.50
N THR A 59 -7.67 -3.28 -6.90
CA THR A 59 -9.02 -2.92 -7.35
C THR A 59 -10.01 -3.28 -6.25
N LYS A 60 -10.99 -2.41 -6.02
CA LYS A 60 -12.17 -2.71 -5.22
C LYS A 60 -13.38 -2.59 -6.13
N ASP A 61 -14.23 -3.60 -6.10
CA ASP A 61 -15.44 -3.67 -6.92
C ASP A 61 -16.50 -4.48 -6.18
N ASN A 62 -17.69 -3.93 -5.96
CA ASN A 62 -18.79 -4.56 -5.22
C ASN A 62 -18.36 -5.22 -3.89
N GLY A 63 -17.51 -4.53 -3.12
CA GLY A 63 -16.96 -5.06 -1.86
C GLY A 63 -15.78 -6.04 -2.04
N LEU A 64 -15.65 -6.68 -3.21
CA LEU A 64 -14.55 -7.56 -3.56
C LEU A 64 -13.25 -6.77 -3.74
N THR A 65 -12.12 -7.43 -3.52
CA THR A 65 -10.79 -6.84 -3.66
C THR A 65 -9.92 -7.74 -4.51
N ALA A 66 -9.52 -7.25 -5.68
CA ALA A 66 -8.51 -7.88 -6.51
C ALA A 66 -7.14 -7.24 -6.26
N LYS A 67 -6.08 -8.05 -6.34
CA LYS A 67 -4.69 -7.58 -6.26
C LYS A 67 -3.88 -8.21 -7.37
N GLN A 68 -3.17 -7.37 -8.11
CA GLN A 68 -2.18 -7.77 -9.10
C GLN A 68 -0.84 -7.17 -8.71
N ASN A 69 0.25 -7.88 -8.96
CA ASN A 69 1.58 -7.34 -8.75
C ASN A 69 2.57 -7.91 -9.76
N THR A 70 3.66 -7.18 -9.97
CA THR A 70 4.83 -7.66 -10.71
C THR A 70 6.11 -7.10 -10.09
N ILE A 71 7.22 -7.81 -10.31
CA ILE A 71 8.55 -7.43 -9.84
C ILE A 71 9.17 -6.45 -10.82
N LEU A 72 9.71 -5.37 -10.27
CA LEU A 72 10.51 -4.39 -10.99
C LEU A 72 11.97 -4.48 -10.54
N THR A 73 12.87 -4.31 -11.50
CA THR A 73 14.25 -3.90 -11.20
C THR A 73 14.26 -2.46 -10.70
N LYS A 74 15.34 -2.09 -10.00
CA LYS A 74 15.54 -0.71 -9.54
C LYS A 74 15.54 0.30 -10.71
N ASN A 75 16.14 -0.07 -11.84
CA ASN A 75 16.20 0.80 -13.02
C ASN A 75 14.81 1.04 -13.63
N GLU A 76 14.03 -0.03 -13.82
CA GLU A 76 12.65 0.07 -14.30
C GLU A 76 11.79 0.96 -13.40
N CYS A 77 11.90 0.80 -12.08
CA CYS A 77 11.23 1.66 -11.11
C CYS A 77 11.62 3.13 -11.31
N ILE A 78 12.92 3.44 -11.41
CA ILE A 78 13.39 4.81 -11.66
C ILE A 78 12.83 5.39 -12.97
N GLN A 79 12.79 4.59 -14.03
CA GLN A 79 12.24 5.01 -15.31
C GLN A 79 10.74 5.34 -15.21
N ILE A 80 9.94 4.48 -14.58
CA ILE A 80 8.51 4.73 -14.32
C ILE A 80 8.32 6.02 -13.52
N LEU A 81 9.09 6.21 -12.44
CA LEU A 81 8.96 7.40 -11.59
C LEU A 81 9.32 8.70 -12.32
N ARG A 82 10.21 8.64 -13.31
CA ARG A 82 10.56 9.76 -14.19
C ARG A 82 9.58 9.98 -15.35
N GLY A 83 8.61 9.08 -15.52
CA GLY A 83 7.68 9.11 -16.66
C GLY A 83 8.25 8.51 -17.95
N ASN A 84 9.43 7.90 -17.91
CA ASN A 84 10.03 7.19 -19.03
C ASN A 84 9.41 5.79 -19.10
N ILE A 85 8.34 5.66 -19.87
CA ILE A 85 7.45 4.49 -19.85
C ILE A 85 7.32 3.76 -21.18
N ASP A 86 8.00 4.20 -22.24
CA ASP A 86 7.83 3.61 -23.58
C ASP A 86 8.25 2.14 -23.64
N TRP A 87 9.14 1.72 -22.75
CA TRP A 87 9.56 0.32 -22.60
C TRP A 87 8.54 -0.57 -21.89
N LEU A 88 7.52 -0.02 -21.22
CA LEU A 88 6.55 -0.84 -20.45
C LEU A 88 5.84 -1.87 -21.34
N ASN A 89 5.55 -1.50 -22.59
CA ASN A 89 4.93 -2.39 -23.57
C ASN A 89 5.87 -3.48 -24.11
N CYS A 90 7.16 -3.41 -23.81
CA CYS A 90 8.14 -4.43 -24.21
C CYS A 90 8.14 -5.63 -23.23
N ARG A 91 7.53 -5.50 -22.05
CA ARG A 91 7.31 -6.62 -21.13
C ARG A 91 5.89 -7.14 -21.31
N ASP A 92 5.76 -8.42 -21.60
CA ASP A 92 4.45 -9.08 -21.76
C ASP A 92 3.80 -9.34 -20.39
N GLU A 93 3.46 -8.24 -19.70
CA GLU A 93 2.81 -8.28 -18.40
C GLU A 93 1.62 -7.33 -18.39
N ILE A 94 0.44 -7.90 -18.16
CA ILE A 94 -0.84 -7.20 -18.17
C ILE A 94 -0.81 -5.95 -17.27
N LEU A 95 -0.19 -6.06 -16.08
CA LEU A 95 -0.14 -4.96 -15.12
C LEU A 95 0.73 -3.78 -15.61
N LEU A 96 1.82 -4.04 -16.32
CA LEU A 96 2.69 -3.00 -16.88
C LEU A 96 2.02 -2.31 -18.07
N ASN A 97 1.39 -3.08 -18.94
CA ASN A 97 0.59 -2.57 -20.05
C ASN A 97 -0.57 -1.69 -19.54
N GLU A 98 -1.23 -2.11 -18.47
CA GLU A 98 -2.28 -1.30 -17.87
C GLU A 98 -1.73 0.02 -17.28
N LEU A 99 -0.63 -0.05 -16.52
CA LEU A 99 0.02 1.15 -16.00
C LEU A 99 0.43 2.10 -17.14
N TYR A 100 0.98 1.57 -18.23
CA TYR A 100 1.35 2.34 -19.42
C TYR A 100 0.15 3.13 -19.96
N VAL A 101 -0.99 2.46 -20.18
CA VAL A 101 -2.22 3.09 -20.67
C VAL A 101 -2.70 4.17 -19.69
N LYS A 102 -2.66 3.91 -18.37
CA LYS A 102 -3.07 4.88 -17.35
C LYS A 102 -2.15 6.10 -17.33
N MET A 103 -0.84 5.91 -17.49
CA MET A 103 0.13 7.00 -17.49
C MET A 103 0.10 7.82 -18.78
N LYS A 104 -0.12 7.20 -19.94
CA LYS A 104 -0.26 7.91 -21.23
C LYS A 104 -1.61 8.63 -21.36
N ASN A 105 -2.72 7.93 -21.15
CA ASN A 105 -4.06 8.42 -21.52
C ASN A 105 -4.79 9.12 -20.37
N ARG A 106 -4.48 8.74 -19.12
CA ARG A 106 -5.12 9.30 -17.93
C ARG A 106 -4.16 10.11 -17.06
N LEU A 107 -2.96 10.39 -17.55
CA LEU A 107 -1.95 11.20 -16.87
C LEU A 107 -1.66 10.74 -15.43
N TYR A 108 -1.69 9.43 -15.17
CA TYR A 108 -1.25 8.89 -13.88
C TYR A 108 0.22 9.23 -13.66
N ARG A 109 0.55 9.73 -12.47
CA ARG A 109 1.90 10.08 -12.06
C ARG A 109 2.13 9.64 -10.61
N PRO A 110 3.38 9.42 -10.19
CA PRO A 110 3.69 9.22 -8.78
C PRO A 110 3.28 10.48 -8.01
N LYS A 111 2.60 10.32 -6.87
CA LYS A 111 1.99 11.42 -6.11
C LYS A 111 2.62 11.64 -4.75
N THR A 112 2.68 10.59 -3.93
CA THR A 112 3.24 10.73 -2.58
C THR A 112 3.81 9.41 -2.10
N ILE A 113 4.84 9.52 -1.30
CA ILE A 113 5.42 8.42 -0.54
C ILE A 113 4.63 8.24 0.76
N VAL A 114 4.40 6.98 1.10
CA VAL A 114 3.82 6.55 2.37
C VAL A 114 4.73 5.51 2.99
N ASP A 115 5.25 5.87 4.15
CA ASP A 115 6.08 5.02 4.99
C ASP A 115 5.28 4.54 6.20
N TYR A 116 5.54 3.33 6.66
CA TYR A 116 5.01 2.84 7.93
C TYR A 116 5.80 1.64 8.44
N MET A 117 5.70 1.40 9.75
CA MET A 117 6.18 0.19 10.37
C MET A 117 5.04 -0.82 10.44
N ARG A 118 5.33 -2.08 10.08
CA ARG A 118 4.37 -3.17 10.13
C ARG A 118 4.86 -4.28 11.05
N GLU A 119 3.95 -4.74 11.88
CA GLU A 119 4.03 -6.01 12.59
C GLU A 119 2.92 -6.90 12.03
N ALA A 120 3.22 -8.16 11.71
CA ALA A 120 2.27 -9.01 11.02
C ALA A 120 2.37 -10.47 11.47
N TYR A 121 1.20 -11.07 11.67
CA TYR A 121 1.02 -12.43 12.13
C TYR A 121 0.09 -13.19 11.20
N THR A 122 0.38 -14.47 11.00
CA THR A 122 -0.47 -15.41 10.27
C THR A 122 -0.91 -16.53 11.19
N TYR A 123 -2.14 -16.98 11.00
CA TYR A 123 -2.74 -18.11 11.69
C TYR A 123 -3.41 -18.99 10.64
N SER A 124 -3.02 -20.27 10.57
CA SER A 124 -3.43 -21.16 9.49
C SER A 124 -4.92 -21.46 9.52
N VAL A 125 -5.52 -21.56 10.71
CA VAL A 125 -6.97 -21.79 10.86
C VAL A 125 -7.71 -20.53 10.41
N GLY A 126 -8.62 -20.67 9.44
CA GLY A 126 -9.32 -19.56 8.80
C GLY A 126 -8.45 -18.68 7.89
N ASN A 127 -7.19 -19.10 7.63
CA ASN A 127 -6.19 -18.34 6.90
C ASN A 127 -6.08 -16.88 7.38
N VAL A 128 -6.09 -16.69 8.71
CA VAL A 128 -6.14 -15.35 9.29
C VAL A 128 -4.78 -14.67 9.20
N ARG A 129 -4.78 -13.41 8.78
CA ARG A 129 -3.65 -12.51 8.84
C ARG A 129 -4.01 -11.27 9.64
N VAL A 130 -3.28 -11.04 10.72
CA VAL A 130 -3.40 -9.85 11.57
C VAL A 130 -2.20 -8.95 11.31
N THR A 131 -2.44 -7.66 11.07
CA THR A 131 -1.36 -6.68 10.92
C THR A 131 -1.61 -5.46 11.78
N PHE A 132 -0.56 -4.97 12.41
CA PHE A 132 -0.50 -3.70 13.12
C PHE A 132 0.40 -2.77 12.31
N ASP A 133 -0.17 -1.67 11.83
CA ASP A 133 0.57 -0.63 11.12
C ASP A 133 0.66 0.63 11.97
N SER A 134 1.87 1.01 12.34
CA SER A 134 2.17 2.19 13.15
C SER A 134 3.12 3.14 12.43
N SER A 135 3.28 4.35 12.98
CA SER A 135 4.14 5.40 12.44
C SER A 135 3.93 5.60 10.95
N ILE A 136 2.67 5.83 10.56
CA ILE A 136 2.33 6.09 9.16
C ILE A 136 2.75 7.51 8.84
N ARG A 137 3.61 7.68 7.83
CA ARG A 137 4.19 8.97 7.48
C ARG A 137 4.00 9.28 6.01
N SER A 138 3.63 10.53 5.72
CA SER A 138 3.52 11.08 4.38
C SER A 138 4.82 11.77 3.96
N GLY A 139 5.22 11.59 2.69
CA GLY A 139 6.36 12.27 2.08
C GLY A 139 6.06 13.66 1.52
N LEU A 140 4.90 14.26 1.84
CA LEU A 140 4.51 15.62 1.42
C LEU A 140 4.80 15.89 -0.07
N PHE A 141 4.19 15.09 -0.96
CA PHE A 141 4.38 15.10 -2.42
C PHE A 141 5.69 14.52 -2.97
N SER A 142 6.66 14.18 -2.12
CA SER A 142 7.90 13.58 -2.61
C SER A 142 7.66 12.22 -3.25
N THR A 143 8.39 11.96 -4.33
CA THR A 143 8.38 10.71 -5.10
C THR A 143 9.75 10.05 -5.14
N HIS A 144 10.75 10.59 -4.43
CA HIS A 144 12.11 10.07 -4.33
C HIS A 144 12.19 8.82 -3.45
N ILE A 145 11.61 7.72 -3.93
CA ILE A 145 11.34 6.52 -3.12
C ILE A 145 12.61 5.90 -2.50
N PHE A 146 13.77 6.06 -3.14
CA PHE A 146 15.05 5.53 -2.67
C PHE A 146 15.84 6.47 -1.74
N ASN A 147 15.36 7.68 -1.47
CA ASN A 147 16.02 8.58 -0.52
C ASN A 147 15.77 8.12 0.92
N LYS A 148 16.76 7.53 1.58
CA LYS A 148 16.64 7.04 2.96
C LYS A 148 16.35 8.15 3.97
N ASN A 149 16.81 9.37 3.71
CA ASN A 149 16.66 10.53 4.58
C ASN A 149 15.51 11.44 4.14
N LEU A 150 14.50 10.87 3.47
CA LEU A 150 13.36 11.64 3.00
C LEU A 150 12.62 12.27 4.19
N PRO A 151 12.42 13.61 4.21
CA PRO A 151 11.57 14.26 5.19
C PRO A 151 10.14 13.71 5.09
N THR A 152 9.58 13.31 6.22
CA THR A 152 8.22 12.75 6.29
C THR A 152 7.50 13.23 7.54
N VAL A 153 6.18 13.38 7.45
CA VAL A 153 5.31 13.82 8.54
C VAL A 153 4.39 12.69 8.96
N GLU A 154 4.26 12.46 10.27
CA GLU A 154 3.36 11.45 10.81
C GLU A 154 1.90 11.88 10.66
N VAL A 155 1.05 10.96 10.20
CA VAL A 155 -0.35 11.26 9.82
C VAL A 155 -1.37 10.67 10.77
N LEU A 156 -0.93 9.83 11.71
CA LEU A 156 -1.74 9.31 12.79
C LEU A 156 -1.40 10.07 14.07
N ASP A 157 -2.37 10.13 14.99
CA ASP A 157 -2.09 10.57 16.35
C ASP A 157 -1.08 9.65 17.02
N ARG A 158 -0.24 10.21 17.91
CA ARG A 158 0.92 9.52 18.52
C ARG A 158 0.61 8.17 19.19
N ASN A 159 -0.63 7.97 19.64
CA ASN A 159 -1.08 6.76 20.34
C ASN A 159 -2.01 5.89 19.49
N THR A 160 -2.08 6.11 18.18
CA THR A 160 -2.95 5.36 17.27
C THR A 160 -2.14 4.47 16.32
N LEU A 161 -2.65 3.26 16.09
CA LEU A 161 -2.18 2.38 15.03
C LEU A 161 -3.38 1.79 14.27
N ILE A 162 -3.12 1.25 13.09
CA ILE A 162 -4.14 0.54 12.33
C ILE A 162 -3.99 -0.97 12.58
N LEU A 163 -5.01 -1.56 13.20
CA LEU A 163 -5.22 -3.01 13.24
C LEU A 163 -6.03 -3.43 12.01
N GLU A 164 -5.50 -4.34 11.20
CA GLU A 164 -6.22 -4.97 10.09
C GLU A 164 -6.20 -6.48 10.28
N VAL A 165 -7.38 -7.11 10.28
CA VAL A 165 -7.55 -8.56 10.33
C VAL A 165 -8.19 -9.01 9.02
N LYS A 166 -7.55 -9.96 8.35
CA LYS A 166 -8.02 -10.59 7.10
C LYS A 166 -8.18 -12.08 7.34
N PHE A 167 -9.21 -12.67 6.78
CA PHE A 167 -9.49 -14.09 6.84
C PHE A 167 -10.27 -14.47 5.58
N ASP A 168 -10.35 -15.77 5.30
CA ASP A 168 -11.07 -16.26 4.12
C ASP A 168 -12.56 -16.49 4.45
N GLU A 169 -12.92 -17.70 4.89
CA GLU A 169 -14.33 -18.06 5.12
C GLU A 169 -14.82 -17.69 6.51
N PHE A 170 -13.96 -17.78 7.53
CA PHE A 170 -14.33 -17.53 8.91
C PHE A 170 -13.17 -16.96 9.73
N ILE A 171 -13.53 -16.31 10.83
CA ILE A 171 -12.59 -15.87 11.86
C ILE A 171 -12.71 -16.79 13.08
N PRO A 172 -11.62 -17.40 13.57
CA PRO A 172 -11.67 -18.21 14.79
C PRO A 172 -12.08 -17.38 16.02
N ASP A 173 -12.89 -17.96 16.91
CA ASP A 173 -13.46 -17.27 18.08
C ASP A 173 -12.40 -16.58 18.94
N ILE A 174 -11.27 -17.25 19.19
CA ILE A 174 -10.15 -16.67 19.93
C ILE A 174 -9.66 -15.33 19.34
N ILE A 175 -9.70 -15.18 18.02
CA ILE A 175 -9.31 -13.92 17.36
C ILE A 175 -10.48 -12.93 17.41
N ALA A 176 -11.71 -13.37 17.19
CA ALA A 176 -12.89 -12.53 17.26
C ALA A 176 -13.03 -11.89 18.65
N ASP A 177 -12.89 -12.67 19.71
CA ASP A 177 -12.95 -12.22 21.11
C ASP A 177 -11.88 -11.17 21.41
N ILE A 178 -10.64 -11.41 20.97
CA ILE A 178 -9.53 -10.47 21.20
C ILE A 178 -9.79 -9.14 20.49
N ILE A 179 -10.35 -9.14 19.27
CA ILE A 179 -10.62 -7.91 18.52
C ILE A 179 -11.74 -7.08 19.15
N GLN A 180 -12.70 -7.72 19.83
CA GLN A 180 -13.84 -7.03 20.44
C GLN A 180 -13.52 -6.31 21.76
N THR A 181 -12.33 -6.52 22.33
CA THR A 181 -11.95 -5.88 23.60
C THR A 181 -11.55 -4.38 23.43
N GLY A 182 -11.60 -3.60 24.51
CA GLY A 182 -10.99 -2.25 24.58
C GLY A 182 -11.61 -1.18 23.66
N GLU A 183 -10.87 -0.09 23.45
CA GLU A 183 -11.33 1.13 22.76
C GLU A 183 -11.14 1.09 21.23
N ARG A 184 -11.41 -0.05 20.58
CA ARG A 184 -11.18 -0.21 19.13
C ARG A 184 -12.35 0.34 18.31
N GLN A 185 -12.05 1.12 17.27
CA GLN A 185 -13.05 1.66 16.35
C GLN A 185 -12.90 1.07 14.95
N ALA A 186 -13.93 0.34 14.49
CA ALA A 186 -13.97 -0.17 13.12
C ALA A 186 -14.15 0.98 12.13
N LYS A 187 -13.15 1.24 11.27
CA LYS A 187 -13.17 2.32 10.27
C LYS A 187 -12.61 1.87 8.93
N SER A 188 -13.12 2.46 7.84
CA SER A 188 -12.56 2.26 6.49
C SER A 188 -11.31 3.12 6.30
N VAL A 189 -10.15 2.61 6.69
CA VAL A 189 -8.90 3.39 6.62
C VAL A 189 -8.14 3.16 5.30
N SER A 190 -7.71 4.25 4.67
CA SER A 190 -6.78 4.22 3.53
C SER A 190 -5.54 5.02 3.88
N LYS A 191 -4.37 4.35 3.97
CA LYS A 191 -3.09 5.02 4.20
C LYS A 191 -2.79 6.08 3.14
N TYR A 192 -3.21 5.85 1.90
CA TYR A 192 -3.07 6.83 0.84
C TYR A 192 -3.89 8.09 1.15
N ALA A 193 -5.17 7.94 1.52
CA ALA A 193 -6.02 9.09 1.85
C ALA A 193 -5.51 9.84 3.09
N LEU A 194 -5.09 9.13 4.14
CA LEU A 194 -4.46 9.73 5.33
C LEU A 194 -3.22 10.55 4.97
N SER A 195 -2.36 10.02 4.09
CA SER A 195 -1.15 10.72 3.68
C SER A 195 -1.40 11.92 2.77
N ARG A 196 -2.55 11.96 2.08
CA ARG A 196 -2.97 13.07 1.23
C ARG A 196 -3.64 14.21 2.01
N THR A 197 -3.89 14.08 3.31
CA THR A 197 -4.41 15.18 4.15
C THR A 197 -3.44 16.36 4.25
N PHE A 198 -2.13 16.10 4.15
CA PHE A 198 -1.08 17.12 4.22
C PHE A 198 -0.48 17.45 2.83
N GLY A 199 -1.09 16.94 1.75
CA GLY A 199 -0.66 17.14 0.36
C GLY A 199 -1.10 16.06 -0.61
#